data_AF-A0A9E7D466-F1
#
_entry.id   AF-A0A9E7D466-F1
#
_cell.length_a   1.000
_cell.length_b   1.000
_cell.length_c   1.000
_cell.angle_alpha   90.00
_cell.angle_beta   90.00
_cell.angle_gamma   90.00
#
_symmetry.space_group_name_H-M   'P 1'
#
loop_
_entity.id
_entity.type
_entity.pdbx_description
1 polymer ?
#
loop_
_entity_poly.entity_id
_entity_poly.type
_entity_poly.pdbx_seq_one_letter_code
_entity_poly.pdbx_strand_id
1 'polypeptide(L)'
;MEMTESTQILCPRCDAINRVPTTRLADGPRCGSCKSPLFTGMPLALSEERFRRHLRLSGLPLLVDFWASWCGPCRSTPEARHHFRAWRWLPGN
;
A
#
# COMPACT_ATOMS: atom_id res chain seq x y z
N MET A 1 6.94 -30.62 4.00
CA MET A 1 7.79 -29.43 3.77
C MET A 1 6.85 -28.26 3.59
N GLU A 2 6.69 -27.42 4.61
CA GLU A 2 5.85 -26.23 4.53
C GLU A 2 6.52 -25.23 3.58
N MET A 3 5.96 -25.04 2.38
CA MET A 3 6.44 -23.98 1.50
C MET A 3 5.94 -22.66 2.07
N THR A 4 6.85 -21.87 2.65
CA THR A 4 6.52 -20.51 3.09
C THR A 4 6.15 -19.68 1.86
N GLU A 5 4.85 -19.50 1.64
CA GLU A 5 4.32 -18.64 0.59
C GLU A 5 4.77 -17.20 0.86
N SER A 6 5.19 -16.51 -0.20
CA SER A 6 5.77 -15.18 -0.10
C SER A 6 5.25 -14.31 -1.22
N THR A 7 4.93 -13.07 -0.90
CA THR A 7 4.46 -12.08 -1.87
C THR A 7 5.51 -11.00 -2.13
N GLN A 8 5.43 -10.36 -3.30
CA GLN A 8 6.27 -9.23 -3.66
C GLN A 8 5.59 -7.93 -3.26
N ILE A 9 6.31 -7.04 -2.59
CA ILE A 9 5.81 -5.74 -2.13
C ILE A 9 6.78 -4.66 -2.57
N LEU A 10 6.27 -3.66 -3.27
CA LEU A 10 7.07 -2.49 -3.64
C LEU A 10 7.11 -1.50 -2.48
N CYS A 11 8.31 -1.05 -2.15
CA CYS A 11 8.51 -0.07 -1.10
C CYS A 11 7.83 1.26 -1.49
N PRO A 12 6.96 1.84 -0.65
CA PRO A 12 6.27 3.09 -0.97
C PRO A 12 7.22 4.29 -1.08
N ARG A 13 8.43 4.18 -0.52
CA ARG A 13 9.44 5.26 -0.50
C ARG A 13 10.43 5.21 -1.66
N CYS A 14 10.93 4.03 -2.01
CA CYS A 14 12.00 3.88 -3.00
C CYS A 14 11.69 2.88 -4.13
N ASP A 15 10.48 2.32 -4.17
CA ASP A 15 9.98 1.40 -5.18
C ASP A 15 10.80 0.10 -5.36
N ALA A 16 11.71 -0.20 -4.43
CA ALA A 16 12.42 -1.48 -4.37
C ALA A 16 11.44 -2.62 -4.10
N ILE A 17 11.64 -3.76 -4.77
CA ILE A 17 10.83 -4.98 -4.59
C ILE A 17 11.34 -5.71 -3.35
N ASN A 18 10.42 -6.08 -2.46
CA ASN A 18 10.70 -6.83 -1.24
C ASN A 18 9.88 -8.11 -1.27
N ARG A 19 10.53 -9.24 -0.97
CA ARG A 19 9.85 -10.53 -0.82
C ARG A 19 9.51 -10.72 0.66
N VAL A 20 8.22 -10.84 0.97
CA VAL A 20 7.73 -10.96 2.36
C VAL A 20 6.92 -12.24 2.49
N PRO A 21 7.22 -13.12 3.48
CA PRO A 21 6.35 -14.26 3.79
C PRO A 21 4.94 -13.78 4.10
N THR A 22 3.92 -14.40 3.52
CA THR A 22 2.52 -13.98 3.69
C THR A 22 2.09 -14.04 5.16
N THR A 23 2.65 -14.97 5.93
CA THR A 23 2.43 -15.11 7.37
C THR A 23 3.00 -13.98 8.22
N ARG A 24 3.91 -13.15 7.67
CA ARG A 24 4.59 -12.06 8.39
C ARG A 24 4.25 -10.66 7.87
N LEU A 25 3.16 -10.53 7.11
CA LEU A 25 2.71 -9.22 6.62
C LEU A 25 2.35 -8.26 7.75
N ALA A 26 1.85 -8.79 8.87
CA ALA A 26 1.47 -8.01 10.05
C ALA A 26 2.65 -7.60 10.95
N ASP A 27 3.85 -8.17 10.76
CA ASP A 27 4.99 -8.02 11.66
C ASP A 27 5.76 -6.70 11.46
N GLY A 28 5.18 -5.72 10.76
CA GLY A 28 5.82 -4.46 10.43
C GLY A 28 7.07 -4.61 9.54
N PRO A 29 6.99 -5.32 8.40
CA PRO A 29 8.15 -5.54 7.54
C PRO A 29 8.73 -4.20 7.01
N ARG A 30 10.06 -4.16 6.92
CA ARG A 30 10.82 -3.00 6.46
C ARG A 30 11.48 -3.29 5.12
N CYS A 31 11.65 -2.24 4.32
CA CYS A 31 12.33 -2.33 3.05
C CYS A 31 13.79 -2.76 3.23
N GLY A 32 14.24 -3.78 2.49
CA GLY A 32 15.64 -4.24 2.51
C GLY A 32 16.63 -3.18 2.04
N SER A 33 16.22 -2.30 1.11
CA SER A 33 17.04 -1.24 0.52
C SER A 33 17.11 0.03 1.39
N CYS A 34 15.96 0.68 1.66
CA CYS A 34 15.95 1.98 2.37
C CYS A 34 15.52 1.90 3.84
N LYS A 35 15.23 0.70 4.37
CA LYS A 35 14.85 0.43 5.78
C LYS A 35 13.55 1.09 6.26
N SER A 36 12.84 1.79 5.38
CA SER A 36 11.54 2.39 5.68
C SER A 36 10.45 1.32 5.80
N PRO A 37 9.37 1.56 6.57
CA PRO A 37 8.25 0.62 6.68
C PRO A 37 7.63 0.33 5.30
N LEU A 38 7.29 -0.93 5.02
CA LEU A 38 6.56 -1.30 3.81
C LEU A 38 5.07 -0.94 3.90
N PHE A 39 4.52 -0.95 5.12
CA PHE A 39 3.15 -0.54 5.39
C PHE A 39 3.17 0.71 6.28
N THR A 40 2.73 1.83 5.72
CA THR A 40 2.63 3.11 6.44
C THR A 40 1.21 3.38 6.96
N GLY A 41 0.22 2.62 6.48
CA GLY A 41 -1.20 2.88 6.74
C GLY A 41 -1.71 4.19 6.12
N MET A 42 -0.91 4.80 5.23
CA MET A 42 -1.21 6.07 4.57
C MET A 42 -1.28 5.86 3.06
N PRO A 43 -2.21 6.54 2.36
CA PRO A 43 -2.24 6.53 0.90
C PRO A 43 -0.90 6.98 0.31
N LEU A 44 -0.50 6.33 -0.79
CA LEU A 44 0.70 6.67 -1.52
C LEU A 44 0.33 7.55 -2.72
N ALA A 45 0.83 8.79 -2.75
CA ALA A 45 0.78 9.60 -3.95
C ALA A 45 1.69 8.99 -5.02
N LEU A 46 1.09 8.59 -6.14
CA LEU A 46 1.79 7.93 -7.25
C LEU A 46 1.73 8.81 -8.49
N SER A 47 2.87 8.90 -9.20
CA SER A 47 2.85 9.26 -10.61
C SER A 47 2.34 8.08 -11.43
N GLU A 48 1.97 8.33 -12.69
CA GLU A 48 1.49 7.27 -13.58
C GLU A 48 2.50 6.13 -13.74
N GLU A 49 3.79 6.45 -13.90
CA GLU A 49 4.86 5.46 -14.01
C GLU A 49 4.93 4.57 -12.77
N ARG A 50 4.94 5.19 -11.59
CA ARG A 50 5.00 4.46 -10.32
C ARG A 50 3.73 3.63 -10.12
N PHE A 51 2.56 4.16 -10.45
CA PHE A 51 1.31 3.41 -10.43
C PHE A 51 1.39 2.15 -11.32
N ARG A 52 1.79 2.31 -12.58
CA ARG A 52 1.95 1.17 -13.51
C ARG A 52 2.94 0.13 -12.98
N ARG A 53 4.01 0.56 -12.32
CA ARG A 53 5.00 -0.34 -11.71
C ARG A 53 4.41 -1.11 -10.52
N HIS A 54 3.71 -0.42 -9.61
CA HIS A 54 3.03 -1.04 -8.46
C HIS A 54 1.94 -2.01 -8.90
N LEU A 55 1.14 -1.65 -9.92
CA LEU A 55 0.09 -2.51 -10.48
C LEU A 55 0.62 -3.83 -11.05
N ARG A 56 1.78 -3.81 -11.71
CA ARG A 56 2.34 -5.00 -12.35
C ARG A 56 3.12 -5.92 -11.42
N LEU A 57 3.78 -5.34 -10.41
CA LEU A 57 4.82 -6.04 -9.64
C LEU A 57 4.43 -6.30 -8.18
N SER A 58 3.41 -5.63 -7.66
CA SER A 58 2.92 -5.90 -6.31
C SER A 58 2.06 -7.17 -6.34
N GLY A 59 2.37 -8.12 -5.46
CA GLY A 59 1.54 -9.30 -5.23
C GLY A 59 0.42 -9.07 -4.20
N LEU A 60 0.18 -7.81 -3.81
CA LEU A 60 -0.93 -7.39 -2.96
C LEU A 60 -1.96 -6.58 -3.75
N PRO A 61 -3.27 -6.71 -3.45
CA PRO A 61 -4.31 -5.89 -4.06
C PRO A 61 -4.06 -4.40 -3.87
N LEU A 62 -4.37 -3.60 -4.89
CA LEU A 62 -4.28 -2.15 -4.83
C LEU A 62 -5.68 -1.54 -4.79
N LEU A 63 -5.93 -0.72 -3.77
CA LEU A 63 -7.05 0.21 -3.73
C LEU A 63 -6.56 1.56 -4.28
N VAL A 64 -7.24 2.08 -5.31
CA VAL A 64 -6.80 3.29 -6.04
C VAL A 64 -7.92 4.32 -6.01
N ASP A 65 -7.58 5.53 -5.57
CA ASP A 65 -8.48 6.69 -5.60
C ASP A 65 -8.15 7.58 -6.82
N PHE A 66 -9.06 7.59 -7.80
CA PHE A 66 -8.97 8.46 -8.97
C PHE A 66 -9.77 9.73 -8.73
N TRP A 67 -9.10 10.85 -8.52
CA TRP A 67 -9.72 12.15 -8.23
C TRP A 67 -9.08 13.29 -9.02
N ALA A 68 -9.73 14.46 -9.01
CA ALA A 68 -9.21 15.69 -9.60
C ALA A 68 -9.54 16.92 -8.75
N SER A 69 -8.65 17.93 -8.76
CA SER A 69 -8.79 19.15 -7.94
C SER A 69 -10.03 19.97 -8.27
N TRP A 70 -10.52 19.88 -9.49
CA TRP A 70 -11.70 20.58 -9.99
C TRP A 70 -13.01 19.79 -9.81
N CYS A 71 -12.95 18.51 -9.46
CA CYS A 71 -14.12 17.66 -9.29
C CYS A 71 -14.83 17.94 -7.95
N GLY A 72 -15.98 18.62 -7.99
CA GLY A 72 -16.79 18.93 -6.80
C GLY A 72 -17.07 17.73 -5.90
N PRO A 73 -17.70 16.65 -6.42
CA PRO A 73 -18.00 15.45 -5.64
C PRO A 73 -16.76 14.75 -5.07
N CYS A 74 -15.66 14.73 -5.82
CA CYS A 74 -14.39 14.13 -5.37
C CYS A 74 -13.74 14.94 -4.23
N ARG A 75 -14.07 16.24 -4.10
CA ARG A 75 -13.60 17.08 -2.99
C ARG A 75 -14.40 16.84 -1.70
N SER A 76 -15.67 16.44 -1.81
CA SER A 76 -16.57 16.20 -0.67
C SER A 76 -16.36 14.85 0.03
N THR A 77 -15.54 13.95 -0.52
CA THR A 77 -15.10 12.74 0.17
C THR A 77 -13.87 13.07 1.04
N PRO A 78 -14.00 13.19 2.39
CA PRO A 78 -12.97 13.81 3.23
C PRO A 78 -11.81 12.88 3.61
N GLU A 79 -11.83 11.62 3.18
CA GLU A 79 -10.88 10.60 3.64
C GLU A 79 -9.48 10.71 2.96
N ALA A 80 -9.35 11.58 1.95
CA ALA A 80 -8.15 11.74 1.14
C ALA A 80 -7.39 13.07 1.36
N ARG A 81 -7.77 13.90 2.35
CA ARG A 81 -7.26 15.28 2.47
C ARG A 81 -6.44 15.54 3.73
N HIS A 82 -5.42 14.72 3.95
CA HIS A 82 -4.36 14.85 4.96
C HIS A 82 -4.69 14.20 6.31
N HIS A 83 -3.89 13.18 6.66
CA HIS A 83 -3.88 12.49 7.95
C HIS A 83 -5.20 11.75 8.32
N PHE A 84 -5.05 10.59 8.97
CA PHE A 84 -6.07 9.83 9.73
C PHE A 84 -6.49 8.42 9.22
N ARG A 85 -5.97 7.46 10.00
CA ARG A 85 -6.55 6.25 10.62
C ARG A 85 -7.11 5.10 9.77
N ALA A 86 -6.32 4.02 9.84
CA ALA A 86 -6.67 2.60 9.83
C ALA A 86 -8.12 2.27 10.22
N TRP A 87 -8.88 1.82 9.23
CA TRP A 87 -9.97 0.90 9.48
C TRP A 87 -9.38 -0.49 9.75
N ARG A 88 -9.40 -0.86 11.02
CA ARG A 88 -9.27 -2.25 11.44
C ARG A 88 -10.51 -2.97 10.91
N TRP A 89 -10.35 -3.88 9.95
CA TRP A 89 -11.37 -4.88 9.69
C TRP A 89 -11.37 -5.82 10.91
N LEU A 90 -12.13 -5.47 11.95
CA LEU A 90 -12.57 -6.42 12.96
C LEU A 90 -13.80 -7.10 12.38
N PRO A 91 -13.77 -8.41 12.10
CA PRO A 91 -15.00 -9.16 11.98
C PRO A 91 -15.66 -9.13 13.37
N GLY A 92 -16.79 -8.44 13.48
CA GLY A 92 -17.64 -8.44 14.66
C GLY A 92 -18.94 -9.15 14.34
N ASN A 93 -19.06 -10.36 14.90
CA ASN A 93 -20.22 -11.28 14.97
C ASN A 93 -20.82 -11.79 13.64
#